data_AF-A0A248TAV1-F1
#
_entry.id   AF-A0A248TAV1-F1
#
_cell.length_a   1.000
_cell.length_b   1.000
_cell.length_c   1.000
_cell.angle_alpha   90.00
_cell.angle_beta   90.00
_cell.angle_gamma   90.00
#
_symmetry.space_group_name_H-M   'P 1'
#
loop_
_entity.id
_entity.type
_entity.pdbx_description
1 polymer ?
#
loop_
_entity_poly.entity_id
_entity_poly.type
_entity_poly.pdbx_seq_one_letter_code
_entity_poly.pdbx_strand_id
1 'polypeptide(L)'
;LMGMQAAIEQAMKSREILGISDPQTLAHVLTAGVQSSLNDPRLFISYEPSTLEAPQPARALTNLTREELLAQLQKSIHHEVLEGNVGYLRVDDLPSQEVLSELGGFLVTHMWRQLMDTSSLVLDLRYCAGGHISGIPYFISYLHPGNTVMHVDTIYDRPSNTTTEIWTLPKVLGERYSADKDVVVLTSGRTGGVAEDIAYILKQMRRGIVVGERTEGGALDLQKLRIGQSNFFLTVPVSRSLGPLGGGGQTWEGSGVLPCVGIPAEKALEKALAILTLRRALPGVVLRLQEALQDYYTLVDRVPGLLHRLASMDYSAVVSEEDLVTKLNAGLQAVSEDPRLLVRVTGPRESSSRPETGSNDAPEAAPEVPKEE
;
A
#
# COMPACT_ATOMS: atom_id res chain seq x y z
N LEU A 1 18.12 -24.64 14.74
CA LEU A 1 18.67 -25.49 13.65
C LEU A 1 18.76 -26.98 14.00
N MET A 2 18.99 -27.39 15.26
CA MET A 2 19.07 -28.83 15.64
C MET A 2 17.83 -29.67 15.22
N GLY A 3 16.62 -29.12 15.28
CA GLY A 3 15.40 -29.84 14.88
C GLY A 3 15.31 -30.16 13.37
N MET A 4 15.78 -29.26 12.51
CA MET A 4 15.74 -29.47 11.05
C MET A 4 16.74 -30.54 10.62
N GLN A 5 17.94 -30.54 11.19
CA GLN A 5 18.93 -31.57 10.90
C GLN A 5 18.42 -32.96 11.30
N ALA A 6 17.80 -33.09 12.48
CA ALA A 6 17.18 -34.34 12.91
C ALA A 6 16.02 -34.78 11.98
N ALA A 7 15.18 -33.84 11.54
CA ALA A 7 14.10 -34.13 10.59
C ALA A 7 14.64 -34.64 9.24
N ILE A 8 15.72 -34.04 8.73
CA ILE A 8 16.40 -34.49 7.51
C ILE A 8 16.94 -35.91 7.69
N GLU A 9 17.66 -36.18 8.79
CA GLU A 9 18.21 -37.51 9.08
C GLU A 9 17.13 -38.58 9.22
N GLN A 10 15.97 -38.23 9.80
CA GLN A 10 14.81 -39.11 9.90
C GLN A 10 14.19 -39.38 8.52
N ALA A 11 14.02 -38.34 7.69
CA ALA A 11 13.48 -38.48 6.33
C ALA A 11 14.37 -39.40 5.47
N MET A 12 15.69 -39.28 5.58
CA MET A 12 16.65 -40.15 4.86
C MET A 12 16.53 -41.63 5.24
N LYS A 13 16.03 -41.95 6.43
CA LYS A 13 15.86 -43.33 6.94
C LYS A 13 14.42 -43.84 6.79
N SER A 14 13.48 -43.01 6.34
CA SER A 14 12.08 -43.37 6.24
C SER A 14 11.84 -44.39 5.13
N ARG A 15 11.40 -45.60 5.50
CA ARG A 15 11.04 -46.65 4.53
C ARG A 15 9.89 -46.24 3.61
N GLU A 16 8.97 -45.42 4.11
CA GLU A 16 7.85 -44.89 3.33
C GLU A 16 8.37 -43.97 2.22
N ILE A 17 9.24 -43.01 2.56
CA ILE A 17 9.83 -42.10 1.56
C ILE A 17 10.70 -42.87 0.57
N LEU A 18 11.53 -43.81 1.04
CA LEU A 18 12.38 -44.64 0.20
C LEU A 18 11.60 -45.60 -0.72
N GLY A 19 10.34 -45.90 -0.40
CA GLY A 19 9.46 -46.73 -1.21
C GLY A 19 8.75 -45.98 -2.35
N ILE A 20 8.81 -44.65 -2.38
CA ILE A 20 8.12 -43.85 -3.40
C ILE A 20 8.85 -43.99 -4.74
N SER A 21 8.15 -44.54 -5.73
CA SER A 21 8.68 -44.71 -7.10
C SER A 21 8.27 -43.59 -8.07
N ASP A 22 7.18 -42.90 -7.78
CA ASP A 22 6.70 -41.76 -8.58
C ASP A 22 7.39 -40.46 -8.15
N PRO A 23 8.17 -39.80 -9.04
CA PRO A 23 9.00 -38.66 -8.64
C PRO A 23 8.18 -37.41 -8.29
N GLN A 24 7.00 -37.22 -8.90
CA GLN A 24 6.08 -36.15 -8.54
C GLN A 24 5.54 -36.36 -7.12
N THR A 25 5.16 -37.59 -6.77
CA THR A 25 4.76 -37.95 -5.41
C THR A 25 5.90 -37.70 -4.42
N LEU A 26 7.14 -38.04 -4.78
CA LEU A 26 8.30 -37.78 -3.91
C LEU A 26 8.48 -36.28 -3.66
N ALA A 27 8.37 -35.44 -4.70
CA ALA A 27 8.45 -33.98 -4.56
C ALA A 27 7.37 -33.41 -3.63
N HIS A 28 6.12 -33.88 -3.75
CA HIS A 28 5.02 -33.48 -2.87
C HIS A 28 5.25 -33.91 -1.42
N VAL A 29 5.69 -35.16 -1.18
CA VAL A 29 5.96 -35.66 0.18
C VAL A 29 7.09 -34.89 0.84
N LEU A 30 8.17 -34.62 0.12
CA LEU A 30 9.28 -33.81 0.64
C LEU A 30 8.86 -32.37 0.93
N THR A 31 8.06 -31.77 0.05
CA THR A 31 7.48 -30.43 0.28
C THR A 31 6.62 -30.41 1.54
N ALA A 32 5.69 -31.35 1.69
CA ALA A 32 4.84 -31.45 2.89
C ALA A 32 5.68 -31.64 4.17
N GLY A 33 6.73 -32.45 4.10
CA GLY A 33 7.69 -32.62 5.19
C GLY A 33 8.35 -31.32 5.61
N VAL A 34 8.87 -30.53 4.65
CA VAL A 34 9.49 -29.24 4.96
C VAL A 34 8.46 -28.24 5.50
N GLN A 35 7.26 -28.18 4.90
CA GLN A 35 6.18 -27.29 5.35
C GLN A 35 5.72 -27.58 6.78
N SER A 36 5.67 -28.85 7.19
CA SER A 36 5.33 -29.22 8.57
C SER A 36 6.32 -28.68 9.62
N SER A 37 7.54 -28.36 9.21
CA SER A 37 8.61 -27.89 10.09
C SER A 37 8.84 -26.37 10.01
N LEU A 38 8.74 -25.78 8.81
CA LEU A 38 9.07 -24.37 8.57
C LEU A 38 7.86 -23.46 8.37
N ASN A 39 6.75 -24.02 7.85
CA ASN A 39 5.55 -23.26 7.50
C ASN A 39 5.84 -22.02 6.62
N ASP A 40 6.83 -22.12 5.72
CA ASP A 40 7.17 -21.09 4.74
C ASP A 40 6.74 -21.58 3.35
N PRO A 41 5.58 -21.16 2.83
CA PRO A 41 5.03 -21.67 1.58
C PRO A 41 5.89 -21.38 0.35
N ARG A 42 6.88 -20.49 0.48
CA ARG A 42 7.82 -20.10 -0.58
C ARG A 42 8.94 -21.13 -0.76
N LEU A 43 9.13 -22.03 0.21
CA LEU A 43 10.09 -23.12 0.14
C LEU A 43 9.41 -24.42 -0.28
N PHE A 44 9.66 -24.89 -1.50
CA PHE A 44 9.08 -26.14 -1.97
C PHE A 44 10.01 -26.90 -2.91
N ILE A 45 9.74 -28.20 -3.07
CA ILE A 45 10.48 -29.09 -3.93
C ILE A 45 9.58 -29.47 -5.10
N SER A 46 10.06 -29.28 -6.32
CA SER A 46 9.36 -29.67 -7.55
C SER A 46 10.13 -30.74 -8.30
N TYR A 47 9.42 -31.53 -9.10
CA TYR A 47 10.01 -32.43 -10.08
C TYR A 47 9.61 -31.97 -11.49
N GLU A 48 10.60 -31.65 -12.31
CA GLU A 48 10.40 -31.00 -13.61
C GLU A 48 11.16 -31.77 -14.69
N PRO A 49 10.50 -32.75 -15.33
CA PRO A 49 11.09 -33.60 -16.35
C PRO A 49 11.08 -32.88 -17.70
N SER A 50 11.92 -31.86 -17.86
CA SER A 50 12.11 -31.18 -19.14
C SER A 50 13.57 -31.26 -19.57
N THR A 51 13.75 -31.51 -20.87
CA THR A 51 15.05 -31.58 -21.58
C THR A 51 15.90 -30.37 -21.26
N LEU A 52 17.22 -30.56 -21.21
CA LEU A 52 18.26 -29.53 -21.08
C LEU A 52 18.11 -28.39 -22.11
N GLU A 53 17.10 -27.54 -21.99
CA GLU A 53 17.34 -26.13 -22.18
C GLU A 53 18.04 -25.73 -20.88
N ALA A 54 19.37 -25.62 -20.94
CA ALA A 54 20.07 -24.78 -19.96
C ALA A 54 19.22 -23.53 -19.80
N PRO A 55 18.97 -23.03 -18.56
CA PRO A 55 18.30 -21.75 -18.40
C PRO A 55 18.98 -20.84 -19.39
N GLN A 56 18.26 -20.37 -20.44
CA GLN A 56 18.86 -19.35 -21.27
C GLN A 56 19.23 -18.29 -20.26
N PRO A 57 20.53 -17.92 -20.12
CA PRO A 57 20.87 -16.87 -19.19
C PRO A 57 19.95 -15.73 -19.57
N ALA A 58 19.03 -15.38 -18.66
CA ALA A 58 18.13 -14.25 -18.89
C ALA A 58 19.04 -13.16 -19.40
N ARG A 59 18.83 -12.72 -20.66
CA ARG A 59 19.79 -11.85 -21.35
C ARG A 59 20.16 -10.79 -20.34
N ALA A 60 21.41 -10.81 -19.88
CA ALA A 60 21.81 -9.88 -18.84
C ALA A 60 21.45 -8.49 -19.36
N LEU A 61 20.80 -7.65 -18.55
CA LEU A 61 20.35 -6.32 -18.98
C LEU A 61 21.50 -5.51 -19.63
N THR A 62 22.75 -5.84 -19.26
CA THR A 62 24.00 -5.35 -19.84
C THR A 62 24.19 -5.63 -21.34
N ASN A 63 23.41 -6.54 -21.94
CA ASN A 63 23.50 -6.95 -23.34
C ASN A 63 22.38 -6.36 -24.20
N LEU A 64 21.47 -5.58 -23.61
CA LEU A 64 20.38 -4.93 -24.34
C LEU A 64 20.84 -3.57 -24.85
N THR A 65 20.40 -3.21 -26.05
CA THR A 65 20.60 -1.85 -26.56
C THR A 65 19.72 -0.87 -25.78
N ARG A 66 20.09 0.41 -25.81
CA ARG A 66 19.28 1.48 -25.21
C ARG A 66 17.84 1.49 -25.73
N GLU A 67 17.63 1.16 -27.01
CA GLU A 67 16.32 1.08 -27.64
C GLU A 67 15.49 -0.10 -27.12
N GLU A 68 16.13 -1.25 -26.91
CA GLU A 68 15.48 -2.43 -26.31
C GLU A 68 15.07 -2.16 -24.85
N LEU A 69 15.95 -1.53 -24.07
CA LEU A 69 15.64 -1.12 -22.69
C LEU A 69 14.46 -0.14 -22.65
N LEU A 70 14.43 0.83 -23.56
CA LEU A 70 13.35 1.79 -23.65
C LEU A 70 12.03 1.10 -24.02
N ALA A 71 12.05 0.19 -25.00
CA ALA A 71 10.87 -0.56 -25.41
C ALA A 71 10.33 -1.47 -24.30
N GLN A 72 11.20 -2.01 -23.43
CA GLN A 72 10.77 -2.74 -22.24
C GLN A 72 10.09 -1.82 -21.22
N LEU A 73 10.71 -0.68 -20.89
CA LEU A 73 10.11 0.30 -19.97
C LEU A 73 8.76 0.82 -20.46
N GLN A 74 8.60 1.09 -21.75
CA GLN A 74 7.33 1.55 -22.32
C GLN A 74 6.21 0.50 -22.24
N LYS A 75 6.54 -0.78 -22.06
CA LYS A 75 5.58 -1.85 -21.83
C LYS A 75 5.23 -2.03 -20.36
N SER A 76 6.16 -1.73 -19.46
CA SER A 76 5.97 -1.94 -18.01
C SER A 76 5.53 -0.68 -17.27
N ILE A 77 5.76 0.51 -17.82
CA ILE A 77 5.42 1.77 -17.19
C ILE A 77 4.40 2.52 -18.04
N HIS A 78 3.27 2.85 -17.43
CA HIS A 78 2.22 3.65 -18.04
C HIS A 78 1.93 4.86 -17.16
N HIS A 79 1.77 6.03 -17.78
CA HIS A 79 1.42 7.24 -17.06
C HIS A 79 0.32 8.04 -17.76
N GLU A 80 -0.48 8.74 -16.96
CA GLU A 80 -1.57 9.60 -17.41
C GLU A 80 -1.80 10.72 -16.40
N VAL A 81 -2.39 11.84 -16.85
CA VAL A 81 -2.99 12.83 -15.95
C VAL A 81 -4.51 12.67 -16.05
N LEU A 82 -5.11 12.14 -14.99
CA LEU A 82 -6.53 11.89 -14.88
C LEU A 82 -7.31 13.19 -14.60
N GLU A 83 -8.63 13.11 -14.73
CA GLU A 83 -9.55 14.19 -14.35
C GLU A 83 -9.30 14.65 -12.90
N GLY A 84 -9.44 15.97 -12.67
CA GLY A 84 -9.13 16.56 -11.38
C GLY A 84 -7.63 16.76 -11.12
N ASN A 85 -6.79 16.71 -12.17
CA ASN A 85 -5.34 16.91 -12.09
C ASN A 85 -4.67 15.90 -11.15
N VAL A 86 -5.01 14.61 -11.31
CA VAL A 86 -4.41 13.51 -10.56
C VAL A 86 -3.43 12.78 -11.47
N GLY A 87 -2.17 12.71 -11.09
CA GLY A 87 -1.18 11.88 -11.78
C GLY A 87 -1.48 10.42 -11.54
N TYR A 88 -1.43 9.60 -12.59
CA TYR A 88 -1.51 8.16 -12.51
C TYR A 88 -0.22 7.58 -13.08
N LEU A 89 0.45 6.75 -12.29
CA LEU A 89 1.67 6.05 -12.67
C LEU A 89 1.49 4.57 -12.35
N ARG A 90 1.36 3.74 -13.38
CA ARG A 90 1.32 2.29 -13.28
C ARG A 90 2.70 1.72 -13.60
N VAL A 91 3.14 0.79 -12.76
CA VAL A 91 4.39 0.07 -12.93
C VAL A 91 4.11 -1.42 -12.79
N ASP A 92 4.37 -2.18 -13.84
CA ASP A 92 4.12 -3.62 -13.89
C ASP A 92 5.39 -4.43 -13.61
N ASP A 93 6.57 -3.82 -13.76
CA ASP A 93 7.87 -4.40 -13.44
C ASP A 93 8.85 -3.30 -13.03
N LEU A 94 9.50 -3.46 -11.88
CA LEU A 94 10.38 -2.41 -11.32
C LEU A 94 11.79 -2.50 -11.92
N PRO A 95 12.22 -1.47 -12.69
CA PRO A 95 13.53 -1.49 -13.33
C PRO A 95 14.68 -1.42 -12.33
N SER A 96 15.80 -2.01 -12.71
CA SER A 96 17.04 -1.95 -11.95
C SER A 96 17.70 -0.57 -11.99
N GLN A 97 18.63 -0.34 -11.06
CA GLN A 97 19.48 0.85 -11.02
C GLN A 97 20.18 1.11 -12.36
N GLU A 98 20.68 0.08 -13.03
CA GLU A 98 21.37 0.19 -14.31
C GLU A 98 20.46 0.80 -15.38
N VAL A 99 19.24 0.28 -15.49
CA VAL A 99 18.22 0.77 -16.43
C VAL A 99 17.80 2.20 -16.09
N LEU A 100 17.57 2.49 -14.81
CA LEU A 100 17.19 3.82 -14.34
C LEU A 100 18.31 4.86 -14.51
N SER A 101 19.57 4.45 -14.41
CA SER A 101 20.72 5.33 -14.63
C SER A 101 20.90 5.66 -16.12
N GLU A 102 20.72 4.67 -17.00
CA GLU A 102 20.84 4.84 -18.46
C GLU A 102 19.67 5.65 -19.04
N LEU A 103 18.44 5.39 -18.59
CA LEU A 103 17.22 5.98 -19.16
C LEU A 103 16.60 7.09 -18.30
N GLY A 104 17.21 7.43 -17.16
CA GLY A 104 16.67 8.40 -16.22
C GLY A 104 16.34 9.76 -16.84
N GLY A 105 17.23 10.30 -17.69
CA GLY A 105 16.97 11.58 -18.37
C GLY A 105 15.76 11.55 -19.30
N PHE A 106 15.54 10.42 -19.97
CA PHE A 106 14.37 10.21 -20.80
C PHE A 106 13.10 10.14 -19.94
N LEU A 107 13.10 9.30 -18.90
CA LEU A 107 11.97 9.16 -17.99
C LEU A 107 11.59 10.48 -17.32
N VAL A 108 12.59 11.27 -16.89
CA VAL A 108 12.33 12.59 -16.29
C VAL A 108 11.67 13.53 -17.29
N THR A 109 12.20 13.60 -18.51
CA THR A 109 11.74 14.55 -19.54
C THR A 109 10.34 14.22 -20.07
N HIS A 110 10.04 12.93 -20.25
CA HIS A 110 8.87 12.45 -20.98
C HIS A 110 7.73 11.94 -20.09
N MET A 111 8.01 11.61 -18.83
CA MET A 111 7.01 11.09 -17.89
C MET A 111 6.98 11.92 -16.60
N TRP A 112 8.09 11.97 -15.86
CA TRP A 112 8.08 12.52 -14.50
C TRP A 112 7.71 14.00 -14.45
N ARG A 113 8.24 14.81 -15.38
CA ARG A 113 7.93 16.24 -15.46
C ARG A 113 6.43 16.52 -15.64
N GLN A 114 5.70 15.65 -16.35
CA GLN A 114 4.25 15.81 -16.50
C GLN A 114 3.51 15.50 -15.20
N LEU A 115 3.95 14.46 -14.49
CA LEU A 115 3.38 14.08 -13.19
C LEU A 115 3.66 15.13 -12.11
N MET A 116 4.77 15.88 -12.21
CA MET A 116 5.13 16.92 -11.25
C MET A 116 4.11 18.07 -11.17
N ASP A 117 3.39 18.37 -12.23
CA ASP A 117 2.37 19.44 -12.27
C ASP A 117 1.02 19.02 -11.67
N THR A 118 0.86 17.74 -11.33
CA THR A 118 -0.38 17.19 -10.78
C THR A 118 -0.59 17.60 -9.32
N SER A 119 -1.84 17.57 -8.86
CA SER A 119 -2.20 17.89 -7.47
C SER A 119 -1.97 16.74 -6.48
N SER A 120 -1.98 15.52 -6.98
CA SER A 120 -1.81 14.27 -6.24
C SER A 120 -1.43 13.15 -7.19
N LEU A 121 -0.89 12.04 -6.65
CA LEU A 121 -0.38 10.92 -7.42
C LEU A 121 -1.04 9.60 -6.98
N VAL A 122 -1.43 8.79 -7.94
CA VAL A 122 -1.75 7.38 -7.78
C VAL A 122 -0.60 6.55 -8.35
N LEU A 123 0.08 5.79 -7.51
CA LEU A 123 1.05 4.77 -7.89
C LEU A 123 0.36 3.42 -7.95
N ASP A 124 0.16 2.86 -9.13
CA ASP A 124 -0.54 1.60 -9.33
C ASP A 124 0.42 0.43 -9.46
N LEU A 125 0.46 -0.42 -8.42
CA LEU A 125 1.28 -1.63 -8.34
C LEU A 125 0.42 -2.90 -8.40
N ARG A 126 -0.88 -2.81 -8.76
CA ARG A 126 -1.81 -3.95 -8.79
C ARG A 126 -1.38 -5.08 -9.73
N TYR A 127 -0.51 -4.79 -10.68
CA TYR A 127 -0.02 -5.74 -11.69
C TYR A 127 1.47 -6.03 -11.54
N CYS A 128 2.12 -5.48 -10.51
CA CYS A 128 3.55 -5.59 -10.31
C CYS A 128 3.92 -6.82 -9.47
N ALA A 129 4.35 -7.89 -10.13
CA ALA A 129 4.74 -9.15 -9.50
C ALA A 129 6.26 -9.36 -9.42
N GLY A 130 7.05 -8.38 -9.88
CA GLY A 130 8.48 -8.52 -10.07
C GLY A 130 9.22 -7.20 -9.97
N GLY A 131 10.53 -7.29 -10.14
CA GLY A 131 11.39 -6.12 -10.12
C GLY A 131 12.77 -6.38 -9.58
N HIS A 132 13.58 -5.34 -9.60
CA HIS A 132 14.94 -5.37 -9.11
C HIS A 132 15.09 -4.54 -7.83
N ILE A 133 15.68 -5.15 -6.80
CA ILE A 133 15.97 -4.53 -5.50
C ILE A 133 16.73 -3.19 -5.67
N SER A 134 17.66 -3.13 -6.62
CA SER A 134 18.46 -1.92 -6.90
C SER A 134 17.62 -0.73 -7.38
N GLY A 135 16.38 -0.95 -7.83
CA GLY A 135 15.43 0.09 -8.19
C GLY A 135 14.75 0.78 -7.00
N ILE A 136 14.66 0.13 -5.83
CA ILE A 136 13.93 0.65 -4.65
C ILE A 136 14.39 2.06 -4.27
N PRO A 137 15.71 2.36 -4.13
CA PRO A 137 16.17 3.71 -3.80
C PRO A 137 15.60 4.80 -4.70
N TYR A 138 15.46 4.53 -6.01
CA TYR A 138 15.01 5.54 -6.97
C TYR A 138 13.55 5.90 -6.74
N PHE A 139 12.66 4.91 -6.71
CA PHE A 139 11.23 5.14 -6.47
C PHE A 139 10.96 5.84 -5.15
N ILE A 140 11.57 5.35 -4.07
CA ILE A 140 11.38 5.95 -2.75
C ILE A 140 11.94 7.37 -2.70
N SER A 141 13.05 7.66 -3.38
CA SER A 141 13.63 9.01 -3.40
C SER A 141 12.76 10.05 -4.09
N TYR A 142 12.13 9.71 -5.22
CA TYR A 142 11.22 10.63 -5.89
C TYR A 142 9.96 10.93 -5.06
N LEU A 143 9.57 10.01 -4.17
CA LEU A 143 8.41 10.17 -3.29
C LEU A 143 8.78 10.61 -1.87
N HIS A 144 10.06 10.61 -1.50
CA HIS A 144 10.56 11.16 -0.24
C HIS A 144 10.92 12.62 -0.46
N PRO A 145 10.10 13.60 -0.01
CA PRO A 145 10.31 15.02 -0.31
C PRO A 145 11.49 15.64 0.45
N GLY A 146 11.99 14.95 1.48
CA GLY A 146 13.11 15.44 2.30
C GLY A 146 14.43 15.45 1.54
N ASN A 147 15.24 16.48 1.79
CA ASN A 147 16.63 16.51 1.34
C ASN A 147 17.57 15.70 2.25
N THR A 148 17.04 15.12 3.33
CA THR A 148 17.77 14.21 4.20
C THR A 148 17.73 12.80 3.64
N VAL A 149 18.90 12.18 3.59
CA VAL A 149 19.03 10.75 3.29
C VAL A 149 18.40 9.96 4.42
N MET A 150 17.57 8.99 4.07
CA MET A 150 16.82 8.15 5.00
C MET A 150 17.05 6.68 4.69
N HIS A 151 17.27 5.89 5.73
CA HIS A 151 17.37 4.44 5.65
C HIS A 151 15.97 3.84 5.50
N VAL A 152 15.71 3.14 4.40
CA VAL A 152 14.37 2.65 4.05
C VAL A 152 14.22 1.15 4.25
N ASP A 153 15.29 0.38 4.05
CA ASP A 153 15.29 -1.05 4.31
C ASP A 153 16.72 -1.59 4.46
N THR A 154 16.88 -2.75 5.09
CA THR A 154 18.11 -3.54 5.09
C THR A 154 17.81 -4.93 4.53
N ILE A 155 18.57 -5.35 3.52
CA ILE A 155 18.36 -6.62 2.85
C ILE A 155 19.50 -7.57 3.18
N TYR A 156 19.16 -8.75 3.70
CA TYR A 156 20.10 -9.84 3.90
C TYR A 156 20.03 -10.81 2.72
N ASP A 157 21.18 -11.05 2.07
CA ASP A 157 21.34 -12.05 1.01
C ASP A 157 22.13 -13.25 1.54
N ARG A 158 21.50 -14.44 1.52
CA ARG A 158 22.07 -15.66 2.09
C ARG A 158 23.20 -16.27 1.25
N PRO A 159 23.13 -16.34 -0.09
CA PRO A 159 24.20 -16.91 -0.92
C PRO A 159 25.54 -16.18 -0.79
N SER A 160 25.52 -14.84 -0.85
CA SER A 160 26.72 -14.01 -0.64
C SER A 160 27.03 -13.82 0.85
N ASN A 161 26.06 -14.10 1.73
CA ASN A 161 26.12 -13.84 3.17
C ASN A 161 26.42 -12.37 3.48
N THR A 162 25.80 -11.46 2.72
CA THR A 162 25.96 -10.01 2.87
C THR A 162 24.68 -9.36 3.36
N THR A 163 24.81 -8.17 3.92
CA THR A 163 23.69 -7.33 4.33
C THR A 163 23.90 -5.97 3.70
N THR A 164 22.92 -5.52 2.93
CA THR A 164 22.96 -4.27 2.17
C THR A 164 21.89 -3.34 2.69
N GLU A 165 22.28 -2.15 3.12
CA GLU A 165 21.35 -1.11 3.50
C GLU A 165 20.86 -0.37 2.25
N ILE A 166 19.56 -0.10 2.22
CA ILE A 166 18.86 0.62 1.17
C ILE A 166 18.54 2.00 1.72
N TRP A 167 19.10 3.02 1.06
CA TRP A 167 18.96 4.42 1.45
C TRP A 167 18.32 5.22 0.32
N THR A 168 17.55 6.25 0.65
CA THR A 168 17.15 7.24 -0.35
C THR A 168 18.38 7.93 -0.94
N LEU A 169 18.36 8.22 -2.23
CA LEU A 169 19.38 8.97 -2.93
C LEU A 169 19.50 10.40 -2.34
N PRO A 170 20.71 10.95 -2.18
CA PRO A 170 20.89 12.34 -1.72
C PRO A 170 20.38 13.34 -2.76
N LYS A 171 20.47 13.00 -4.05
CA LYS A 171 20.00 13.80 -5.17
C LYS A 171 19.27 12.90 -6.17
N VAL A 172 18.17 13.41 -6.71
CA VAL A 172 17.45 12.80 -7.85
C VAL A 172 17.69 13.61 -9.11
N LEU A 173 17.47 13.01 -10.27
CA LEU A 173 17.44 13.72 -11.53
C LEU A 173 16.08 14.42 -11.66
N GLY A 174 16.03 15.72 -12.00
CA GLY A 174 14.79 16.49 -11.91
C GLY A 174 14.44 16.83 -10.46
N GLU A 175 13.17 16.70 -10.09
CA GLU A 175 12.63 17.14 -8.80
C GLU A 175 11.92 16.02 -8.03
N ARG A 176 11.89 16.11 -6.70
CA ARG A 176 11.12 15.20 -5.83
C ARG A 176 9.64 15.62 -5.82
N TYR A 177 8.74 14.67 -5.74
CA TYR A 177 7.31 14.94 -5.61
C TYR A 177 7.03 15.63 -4.27
N SER A 178 6.24 16.71 -4.29
CA SER A 178 6.08 17.60 -3.14
C SER A 178 5.57 16.89 -1.88
N ALA A 179 6.00 17.35 -0.70
CA ALA A 179 5.49 16.92 0.60
C ALA A 179 3.97 17.12 0.75
N ASP A 180 3.44 18.17 0.12
CA ASP A 180 2.05 18.60 0.26
C ASP A 180 1.10 17.88 -0.70
N LYS A 181 1.65 17.11 -1.66
CA LYS A 181 0.88 16.37 -2.66
C LYS A 181 0.69 14.94 -2.20
N ASP A 182 -0.57 14.56 -2.05
CA ASP A 182 -0.95 13.23 -1.60
C ASP A 182 -0.51 12.14 -2.58
N VAL A 183 -0.13 10.97 -2.03
CA VAL A 183 0.20 9.77 -2.79
C VAL A 183 -0.68 8.62 -2.31
N VAL A 184 -1.37 7.96 -3.25
CA VAL A 184 -2.10 6.72 -3.00
C VAL A 184 -1.42 5.58 -3.76
N VAL A 185 -1.20 4.45 -3.11
CA VAL A 185 -0.58 3.26 -3.71
C VAL A 185 -1.64 2.18 -3.88
N LEU A 186 -1.86 1.72 -5.12
CA LEU A 186 -2.82 0.65 -5.40
C LEU A 186 -2.12 -0.71 -5.34
N THR A 187 -2.77 -1.66 -4.69
CA THR A 187 -2.25 -3.02 -4.48
C THR A 187 -3.31 -4.08 -4.78
N SER A 188 -2.87 -5.27 -5.19
CA SER A 188 -3.72 -6.45 -5.39
C SER A 188 -3.07 -7.69 -4.76
N GLY A 189 -3.78 -8.82 -4.72
CA GLY A 189 -3.19 -10.11 -4.36
C GLY A 189 -2.08 -10.60 -5.30
N ARG A 190 -1.83 -9.93 -6.43
CA ARG A 190 -0.70 -10.18 -7.35
C ARG A 190 0.48 -9.23 -7.15
N THR A 191 0.34 -8.21 -6.31
CA THR A 191 1.47 -7.34 -5.99
C THR A 191 2.49 -8.15 -5.21
N GLY A 192 3.71 -8.30 -5.75
CA GLY A 192 4.70 -9.28 -5.29
C GLY A 192 6.12 -8.73 -5.20
N GLY A 193 6.89 -9.23 -4.24
CA GLY A 193 8.34 -9.01 -4.15
C GLY A 193 8.72 -7.55 -3.94
N VAL A 194 9.55 -6.99 -4.82
CA VAL A 194 10.06 -5.61 -4.71
C VAL A 194 8.93 -4.57 -4.66
N ALA A 195 7.80 -4.84 -5.32
CA ALA A 195 6.63 -3.95 -5.27
C ALA A 195 5.96 -3.91 -3.90
N GLU A 196 5.95 -5.05 -3.19
CA GLU A 196 5.48 -5.12 -1.80
C GLU A 196 6.38 -4.30 -0.89
N ASP A 197 7.70 -4.36 -1.10
CA ASP A 197 8.65 -3.59 -0.31
C ASP A 197 8.47 -2.07 -0.50
N ILE A 198 8.29 -1.61 -1.75
CA ILE A 198 7.99 -0.20 -2.03
C ILE A 198 6.66 0.23 -1.37
N ALA A 199 5.61 -0.57 -1.51
CA ALA A 199 4.31 -0.26 -0.88
C ALA A 199 4.43 -0.22 0.66
N TYR A 200 5.19 -1.17 1.23
CA TYR A 200 5.45 -1.24 2.66
C TYR A 200 6.22 -0.01 3.15
N ILE A 201 7.34 0.33 2.50
CA ILE A 201 8.18 1.49 2.83
C ILE A 201 7.36 2.78 2.78
N LEU A 202 6.64 3.03 1.68
CA LEU A 202 5.80 4.23 1.53
C LEU A 202 4.71 4.33 2.59
N LYS A 203 4.14 3.18 2.99
CA LYS A 203 3.17 3.10 4.08
C LYS A 203 3.81 3.44 5.43
N GLN A 204 4.95 2.83 5.77
CA GLN A 204 5.64 3.06 7.05
C GLN A 204 6.11 4.50 7.20
N MET A 205 6.58 5.11 6.11
CA MET A 205 6.94 6.53 6.04
C MET A 205 5.75 7.48 6.16
N ARG A 206 4.50 6.97 6.17
CA ARG A 206 3.26 7.76 6.02
C ARG A 206 3.26 8.65 4.77
N ARG A 207 3.97 8.21 3.73
CA ARG A 207 4.05 8.93 2.47
C ARG A 207 2.95 8.49 1.51
N GLY A 208 2.59 7.21 1.51
CA GLY A 208 1.56 6.63 0.67
C GLY A 208 0.40 6.05 1.48
N ILE A 209 -0.83 6.28 1.03
CA ILE A 209 -2.01 5.56 1.52
C ILE A 209 -2.17 4.30 0.66
N VAL A 210 -2.02 3.11 1.24
CA VAL A 210 -2.16 1.84 0.49
C VAL A 210 -3.65 1.47 0.38
N VAL A 211 -4.14 1.28 -0.83
CA VAL A 211 -5.56 0.99 -1.12
C VAL A 211 -5.64 -0.24 -2.03
N GLY A 212 -6.54 -1.16 -1.72
CA GLY A 212 -6.76 -2.36 -2.52
C GLY A 212 -6.75 -3.61 -1.65
N GLU A 213 -6.15 -4.68 -2.16
CA GLU A 213 -6.12 -5.97 -1.48
C GLU A 213 -4.82 -6.14 -0.68
N ARG A 214 -4.81 -7.13 0.19
CA ARG A 214 -3.56 -7.62 0.78
C ARG A 214 -2.68 -8.19 -0.33
N THR A 215 -1.40 -7.84 -0.33
CA THR A 215 -0.44 -8.30 -1.34
C THR A 215 -0.08 -9.78 -1.17
N GLU A 216 0.69 -10.33 -2.11
CA GLU A 216 0.98 -11.77 -2.20
C GLU A 216 1.66 -12.33 -0.93
N GLY A 217 2.55 -11.56 -0.31
CA GLY A 217 3.44 -12.05 0.75
C GLY A 217 4.59 -12.87 0.21
N GLY A 218 5.17 -12.43 -0.91
CA GLY A 218 6.24 -13.13 -1.61
C GLY A 218 7.61 -13.03 -0.90
N ALA A 219 8.66 -13.05 -1.71
CA ALA A 219 10.03 -12.81 -1.28
C ALA A 219 10.70 -11.81 -2.25
N LEU A 220 11.75 -11.13 -1.77
CA LEU A 220 12.55 -10.25 -2.62
C LEU A 220 13.30 -11.00 -3.72
N ASP A 221 13.78 -12.21 -3.41
CA ASP A 221 14.47 -13.08 -4.37
C ASP A 221 14.20 -14.56 -4.04
N LEU A 222 13.73 -15.30 -5.05
CA LEU A 222 13.51 -16.73 -5.02
C LEU A 222 14.50 -17.38 -5.99
N GLN A 223 15.32 -18.30 -5.48
CA GLN A 223 16.15 -19.13 -6.35
C GLN A 223 15.56 -20.52 -6.49
N LYS A 224 15.60 -21.00 -7.72
CA LYS A 224 15.22 -22.35 -8.09
C LYS A 224 16.48 -23.17 -8.38
N LEU A 225 16.89 -23.97 -7.42
CA LEU A 225 18.15 -24.70 -7.42
C LEU A 225 17.93 -26.15 -7.85
N ARG A 226 18.62 -26.60 -8.90
CA ARG A 226 18.57 -28.01 -9.31
C ARG A 226 19.29 -28.87 -8.28
N ILE A 227 18.67 -29.98 -7.88
CA ILE A 227 19.23 -30.91 -6.90
C ILE A 227 20.14 -31.91 -7.62
N GLY A 228 21.45 -31.65 -7.59
CA GLY A 228 22.47 -32.48 -8.23
C GLY A 228 22.22 -32.63 -9.74
N GLN A 229 22.31 -33.87 -10.24
CA GLN A 229 22.05 -34.19 -11.64
C GLN A 229 20.60 -34.63 -11.92
N SER A 230 19.71 -34.51 -10.92
CA SER A 230 18.32 -34.97 -11.00
C SER A 230 17.39 -33.92 -11.62
N ASN A 231 16.15 -34.32 -11.94
CA ASN A 231 15.08 -33.41 -12.37
C ASN A 231 14.30 -32.81 -11.19
N PHE A 232 14.84 -32.88 -9.97
CA PHE A 232 14.27 -32.19 -8.81
C PHE A 232 14.86 -30.80 -8.66
N PHE A 233 14.02 -29.86 -8.24
CA PHE A 233 14.41 -28.49 -7.93
C PHE A 233 13.95 -28.12 -6.52
N LEU A 234 14.77 -27.34 -5.83
CA LEU A 234 14.42 -26.65 -4.59
C LEU A 234 14.18 -25.18 -4.93
N THR A 235 12.95 -24.71 -4.77
CA THR A 235 12.64 -23.28 -4.76
C THR A 235 12.79 -22.78 -3.33
N VAL A 236 13.59 -21.74 -3.12
CA VAL A 236 13.90 -21.22 -1.79
C VAL A 236 14.10 -19.71 -1.82
N PRO A 237 13.54 -18.95 -0.85
CA PRO A 237 13.88 -17.55 -0.67
C PRO A 237 15.34 -17.42 -0.22
N VAL A 238 16.11 -16.63 -0.95
CA VAL A 238 17.54 -16.44 -0.70
C VAL A 238 17.87 -15.08 -0.12
N SER A 239 16.96 -14.13 -0.28
CA SER A 239 17.05 -12.79 0.30
C SER A 239 15.87 -12.52 1.21
N ARG A 240 16.09 -11.66 2.21
CA ARG A 240 15.01 -11.14 3.06
C ARG A 240 15.19 -9.67 3.40
N SER A 241 14.09 -8.93 3.38
CA SER A 241 13.95 -7.61 3.97
C SER A 241 13.99 -7.74 5.50
N LEU A 242 14.73 -6.85 6.16
CA LEU A 242 14.83 -6.75 7.62
C LEU A 242 14.12 -5.51 8.18
N GLY A 243 13.59 -4.65 7.30
CA GLY A 243 13.13 -3.31 7.62
C GLY A 243 14.27 -2.35 7.96
N PRO A 244 13.95 -1.09 8.27
CA PRO A 244 14.92 -0.13 8.80
C PRO A 244 15.57 -0.62 10.10
N LEU A 245 16.88 -0.43 10.24
CA LEU A 245 17.67 -0.77 11.42
C LEU A 245 17.06 -0.10 12.66
N GLY A 246 16.53 -0.91 13.58
CA GLY A 246 16.01 -0.45 14.88
C GLY A 246 14.57 -0.86 15.20
N GLY A 247 13.83 -1.45 14.25
CA GLY A 247 12.39 -1.68 14.41
C GLY A 247 11.94 -3.02 14.99
N GLY A 248 12.74 -4.09 14.90
CA GLY A 248 12.37 -5.45 15.36
C GLY A 248 10.99 -5.95 14.89
N GLY A 249 10.43 -5.32 13.85
CA GLY A 249 9.02 -5.39 13.50
C GLY A 249 8.71 -6.52 12.53
N GLN A 250 7.43 -6.90 12.49
CA GLN A 250 6.89 -7.76 11.43
C GLN A 250 7.28 -7.19 10.05
N THR A 251 7.90 -8.03 9.22
CA THR A 251 8.17 -7.72 7.82
C THR A 251 6.93 -8.03 6.98
N TRP A 252 6.85 -7.44 5.78
CA TRP A 252 5.77 -7.76 4.84
C TRP A 252 5.92 -9.17 4.28
N GLU A 253 7.14 -9.72 4.20
CA GLU A 253 7.39 -11.05 3.64
C GLU A 253 6.59 -12.18 4.31
N GLY A 254 6.10 -13.11 3.48
CA GLY A 254 5.25 -14.22 3.90
C GLY A 254 3.80 -13.83 4.25
N SER A 255 3.58 -12.59 4.70
CA SER A 255 2.26 -12.11 5.10
C SER A 255 1.66 -11.14 4.10
N GLY A 256 2.44 -10.45 3.28
CA GLY A 256 2.01 -9.36 2.42
C GLY A 256 1.75 -8.06 3.19
N VAL A 257 1.74 -6.96 2.45
CA VAL A 257 1.35 -5.64 2.93
C VAL A 257 -0.16 -5.60 3.11
N LEU A 258 -0.58 -5.39 4.35
CA LEU A 258 -1.98 -5.08 4.64
C LEU A 258 -2.30 -3.66 4.14
N PRO A 259 -3.35 -3.43 3.33
CA PRO A 259 -3.72 -2.10 2.87
C PRO A 259 -4.21 -1.21 4.01
N CYS A 260 -4.11 0.11 3.87
CA CYS A 260 -4.77 1.07 4.76
C CYS A 260 -6.29 1.03 4.56
N VAL A 261 -6.73 0.77 3.32
CA VAL A 261 -8.15 0.60 2.96
C VAL A 261 -8.29 -0.69 2.16
N GLY A 262 -8.83 -1.72 2.80
CA GLY A 262 -9.11 -3.02 2.18
C GLY A 262 -10.33 -2.97 1.26
N ILE A 263 -10.13 -3.22 -0.04
CA ILE A 263 -11.18 -3.22 -1.07
C ILE A 263 -10.73 -4.09 -2.26
N PRO A 264 -11.63 -4.72 -3.04
CA PRO A 264 -11.23 -5.43 -4.25
C PRO A 264 -10.37 -4.58 -5.19
N ALA A 265 -9.33 -5.17 -5.79
CA ALA A 265 -8.32 -4.46 -6.57
C ALA A 265 -8.93 -3.66 -7.73
N GLU A 266 -10.04 -4.13 -8.31
CA GLU A 266 -10.76 -3.47 -9.40
C GLU A 266 -11.37 -2.13 -8.97
N LYS A 267 -11.78 -2.01 -7.70
CA LYS A 267 -12.37 -0.80 -7.12
C LYS A 267 -11.34 0.12 -6.46
N ALA A 268 -10.08 -0.29 -6.38
CA ALA A 268 -9.03 0.44 -5.68
C ALA A 268 -8.80 1.84 -6.27
N LEU A 269 -8.82 1.98 -7.61
CA LEU A 269 -8.62 3.27 -8.28
C LEU A 269 -9.77 4.25 -7.97
N GLU A 270 -11.03 3.79 -8.07
CA GLU A 270 -12.20 4.60 -7.73
C GLU A 270 -12.11 5.10 -6.28
N LYS A 271 -11.78 4.20 -5.36
CA LYS A 271 -11.61 4.55 -3.94
C LYS A 271 -10.46 5.53 -3.72
N ALA A 272 -9.35 5.38 -4.43
CA ALA A 272 -8.22 6.29 -4.38
C ALA A 272 -8.61 7.71 -4.83
N LEU A 273 -9.32 7.84 -5.95
CA LEU A 273 -9.79 9.13 -6.45
C LEU A 273 -10.77 9.81 -5.48
N ALA A 274 -11.63 9.04 -4.83
CA ALA A 274 -12.52 9.55 -3.79
C ALA A 274 -11.74 10.07 -2.56
N ILE A 275 -10.72 9.33 -2.11
CA ILE A 275 -9.81 9.78 -1.03
C ILE A 275 -9.12 11.08 -1.40
N LEU A 276 -8.53 11.16 -2.59
CA LEU A 276 -7.81 12.35 -3.07
C LEU A 276 -8.74 13.56 -3.20
N THR A 277 -9.97 13.35 -3.66
CA THR A 277 -10.99 14.41 -3.75
C THR A 277 -11.33 14.97 -2.38
N LEU A 278 -11.56 14.10 -1.39
CA LEU A 278 -11.82 14.50 0.00
C LEU A 278 -10.64 15.29 0.58
N ARG A 279 -9.42 14.78 0.43
CA ARG A 279 -8.22 15.39 1.00
C ARG A 279 -7.90 16.75 0.40
N ARG A 280 -8.13 16.91 -0.91
CA ARG A 280 -8.05 18.22 -1.58
C ARG A 280 -9.03 19.24 -1.01
N ALA A 281 -10.24 18.81 -0.63
CA ALA A 281 -11.24 19.69 -0.04
C ALA A 281 -10.98 20.02 1.45
N LEU A 282 -10.20 19.18 2.13
CA LEU A 282 -10.04 19.19 3.59
C LEU A 282 -9.53 20.53 4.16
N PRO A 283 -8.50 21.20 3.60
CA PRO A 283 -8.08 22.50 4.13
C PRO A 283 -9.21 23.53 4.13
N GLY A 284 -10.03 23.56 3.07
CA GLY A 284 -11.18 24.46 2.98
C GLY A 284 -12.31 24.08 3.94
N VAL A 285 -12.51 22.80 4.21
CA VAL A 285 -13.48 22.33 5.23
C VAL A 285 -13.05 22.75 6.62
N VAL A 286 -11.77 22.56 6.96
CA VAL A 286 -11.21 22.94 8.27
C VAL A 286 -11.29 24.45 8.48
N LEU A 287 -10.94 25.25 7.47
CA LEU A 287 -11.04 26.71 7.54
C LEU A 287 -12.48 27.18 7.81
N ARG A 288 -13.46 26.69 7.02
CA ARG A 288 -14.87 27.05 7.23
C ARG A 288 -15.40 26.61 8.60
N LEU A 289 -14.93 25.48 9.10
CA LEU A 289 -15.29 25.02 10.45
C LEU A 289 -14.69 25.93 11.53
N GLN A 290 -13.46 26.38 11.36
CA GLN A 290 -12.82 27.35 12.26
C GLN A 290 -13.59 28.68 12.28
N GLU A 291 -13.95 29.21 11.12
CA GLU A 291 -14.78 30.42 10.99
C GLU A 291 -16.14 30.24 11.69
N ALA A 292 -16.83 29.12 11.42
CA ALA A 292 -18.12 28.84 12.05
C ALA A 292 -18.05 28.76 13.59
N LEU A 293 -16.97 28.18 14.12
CA LEU A 293 -16.76 28.14 15.58
C LEU A 293 -16.49 29.52 16.16
N GLN A 294 -15.79 30.39 15.44
CA GLN A 294 -15.55 31.77 15.89
C GLN A 294 -16.82 32.60 15.89
N ASP A 295 -17.64 32.47 14.85
CA ASP A 295 -18.78 33.34 14.64
C ASP A 295 -20.02 32.91 15.43
N TYR A 296 -20.23 31.60 15.63
CA TYR A 296 -21.51 31.07 16.11
C TYR A 296 -21.43 30.27 17.42
N TYR A 297 -20.26 29.82 17.86
CA TYR A 297 -20.18 28.98 19.06
C TYR A 297 -20.31 29.82 20.34
N THR A 298 -21.30 29.48 21.17
CA THR A 298 -21.68 30.31 22.33
C THR A 298 -20.75 30.18 23.54
N LEU A 299 -20.02 29.07 23.65
CA LEU A 299 -19.00 28.87 24.70
C LEU A 299 -17.66 29.48 24.23
N VAL A 300 -17.60 30.81 24.21
CA VAL A 300 -16.50 31.61 23.62
C VAL A 300 -15.15 31.30 24.26
N ASP A 301 -15.12 30.97 25.56
CA ASP A 301 -13.94 30.57 26.32
C ASP A 301 -13.26 29.31 25.75
N ARG A 302 -14.02 28.44 25.09
CA ARG A 302 -13.51 27.20 24.49
C ARG A 302 -13.02 27.37 23.06
N VAL A 303 -13.39 28.45 22.37
CA VAL A 303 -13.09 28.68 20.95
C VAL A 303 -11.57 28.64 20.66
N PRO A 304 -10.69 29.33 21.41
CA PRO A 304 -9.25 29.30 21.13
C PRO A 304 -8.67 27.87 21.17
N GLY A 305 -9.14 27.04 22.12
CA GLY A 305 -8.74 25.64 22.24
C GLY A 305 -9.20 24.81 21.04
N LEU A 306 -10.44 25.01 20.58
CA LEU A 306 -10.99 24.29 19.43
C LEU A 306 -10.23 24.64 18.13
N LEU A 307 -9.92 25.93 17.92
CA LEU A 307 -9.15 26.38 16.76
C LEU A 307 -7.75 25.77 16.75
N HIS A 308 -7.07 25.80 17.90
CA HIS A 308 -5.77 25.17 18.06
C HIS A 308 -5.82 23.66 17.79
N ARG A 309 -6.88 22.98 18.27
CA ARG A 309 -7.08 21.56 18.03
C ARG A 309 -7.29 21.24 16.55
N LEU A 310 -8.09 22.02 15.84
CA LEU A 310 -8.32 21.85 14.40
C LEU A 310 -7.04 22.08 13.58
N ALA A 311 -6.21 23.04 13.99
CA ALA A 311 -4.95 23.37 13.31
C ALA A 311 -3.84 22.33 13.56
N SER A 312 -3.87 21.62 14.70
CA SER A 312 -2.85 20.64 15.11
C SER A 312 -3.24 19.18 14.84
N MET A 313 -4.46 18.95 14.33
CA MET A 313 -4.95 17.60 14.07
C MET A 313 -4.21 16.95 12.89
N ASP A 314 -3.85 15.67 13.05
CA ASP A 314 -3.27 14.87 11.98
C ASP A 314 -4.35 14.37 11.01
N TYR A 315 -4.44 15.01 9.85
CA TYR A 315 -5.33 14.61 8.77
C TYR A 315 -4.70 13.59 7.80
N SER A 316 -3.42 13.23 7.98
CA SER A 316 -2.72 12.33 7.05
C SER A 316 -3.38 10.95 6.94
N ALA A 317 -4.05 10.49 8.00
CA ALA A 317 -4.75 9.22 8.04
C ALA A 317 -6.22 9.28 7.55
N VAL A 318 -6.71 10.44 7.05
CA VAL A 318 -8.11 10.57 6.60
C VAL A 318 -8.31 9.89 5.24
N VAL A 319 -9.21 8.90 5.22
CA VAL A 319 -9.51 8.06 4.03
C VAL A 319 -11.00 7.99 3.65
N SER A 320 -11.87 8.64 4.42
CA SER A 320 -13.30 8.76 4.12
C SER A 320 -13.93 9.94 4.86
N GLU A 321 -15.10 10.37 4.41
CA GLU A 321 -15.87 11.43 5.09
C GLU A 321 -16.29 10.99 6.49
N GLU A 322 -16.68 9.72 6.66
CA GLU A 322 -17.03 9.15 7.98
C GLU A 322 -15.83 9.16 8.94
N ASP A 323 -14.63 8.80 8.46
CA ASP A 323 -13.40 8.88 9.25
C ASP A 323 -13.06 10.34 9.62
N LEU A 324 -13.20 11.28 8.67
CA LEU A 324 -13.03 12.70 8.94
C LEU A 324 -13.99 13.19 10.03
N VAL A 325 -15.28 12.89 9.89
CA VAL A 325 -16.31 13.29 10.87
C VAL A 325 -16.04 12.68 12.23
N THR A 326 -15.65 11.41 12.28
CA THR A 326 -15.30 10.73 13.54
C THR A 326 -14.13 11.43 14.23
N LYS A 327 -13.06 11.74 13.49
CA LYS A 327 -11.88 12.44 14.02
C LYS A 327 -12.19 13.86 14.47
N LEU A 328 -12.95 14.62 13.66
CA LEU A 328 -13.38 15.97 14.01
C LEU A 328 -14.21 15.97 15.28
N ASN A 329 -15.23 15.11 15.37
CA ASN A 329 -16.08 15.01 16.55
C ASN A 329 -15.29 14.62 17.80
N ALA A 330 -14.44 13.59 17.72
CA ALA A 330 -13.58 13.18 18.82
C ALA A 330 -12.66 14.32 19.28
N GLY A 331 -12.05 15.05 18.33
CA GLY A 331 -11.15 16.16 18.64
C GLY A 331 -11.87 17.38 19.24
N LEU A 332 -13.02 17.76 18.69
CA LEU A 332 -13.79 18.90 19.17
C LEU A 332 -14.38 18.63 20.56
N GLN A 333 -15.01 17.47 20.77
CA GLN A 333 -15.63 17.10 22.04
C GLN A 333 -14.63 16.97 23.18
N ALA A 334 -13.41 16.49 22.90
CA ALA A 334 -12.35 16.40 23.90
C ALA A 334 -11.91 17.78 24.43
N VAL A 335 -12.15 18.86 23.69
CA VAL A 335 -11.76 20.23 24.06
C VAL A 335 -12.94 21.04 24.55
N SER A 336 -14.11 20.88 23.93
CA SER A 336 -15.31 21.64 24.28
C SER A 336 -15.99 21.13 25.54
N GLU A 337 -15.89 19.83 25.85
CA GLU A 337 -16.73 19.12 26.82
C GLU A 337 -18.25 19.27 26.52
N ASP A 338 -18.61 19.74 25.32
CA ASP A 338 -19.99 19.92 24.87
C ASP A 338 -20.37 18.78 23.92
N PRO A 339 -21.21 17.81 24.36
CA PRO A 339 -21.62 16.69 23.53
C PRO A 339 -22.54 17.11 22.36
N ARG A 340 -23.05 18.35 22.36
CA ARG A 340 -23.93 18.87 21.32
C ARG A 340 -23.15 19.46 20.14
N LEU A 341 -21.86 19.78 20.32
CA LEU A 341 -21.02 20.24 19.23
C LEU A 341 -20.65 19.05 18.33
N LEU A 342 -21.28 19.00 17.15
CA LEU A 342 -21.19 17.87 16.23
C LEU A 342 -21.02 18.33 14.79
N VAL A 343 -20.09 17.68 14.10
CA VAL A 343 -19.94 17.67 12.65
C VAL A 343 -20.65 16.43 12.12
N ARG A 344 -21.38 16.57 11.01
CA ARG A 344 -22.08 15.47 10.33
C ARG A 344 -21.92 15.61 8.82
N VAL A 345 -21.86 14.47 8.13
CA VAL A 345 -22.04 14.44 6.67
C VAL A 345 -23.53 14.62 6.40
N THR A 346 -23.90 15.65 5.67
CA THR A 346 -25.24 15.74 5.10
C THR A 346 -25.24 14.99 3.77
N GLY A 347 -25.97 13.88 3.68
CA GLY A 347 -26.19 13.21 2.41
C GLY A 347 -26.87 14.14 1.38
N PRO A 348 -26.96 13.74 0.10
CA PRO A 348 -27.72 14.49 -0.87
C PRO A 348 -29.13 14.70 -0.31
N ARG A 349 -29.52 15.97 -0.12
CA ARG A 349 -30.84 16.32 0.39
C ARG A 349 -31.89 15.72 -0.53
N GLU A 350 -32.48 14.59 -0.15
CA GLU A 350 -33.87 14.35 -0.54
C GLU A 350 -34.66 15.51 0.05
N SER A 351 -35.30 16.26 -0.83
CA SER A 351 -36.14 17.40 -0.49
C SER A 351 -37.32 16.93 0.38
N SER A 352 -37.13 16.86 1.71
CA SER A 352 -38.24 16.73 2.66
C SER A 352 -38.59 18.10 3.23
N SER A 353 -39.12 18.97 2.36
CA SER A 353 -40.00 20.05 2.80
C SER A 353 -41.43 19.52 2.80
N ARG A 354 -41.90 19.00 3.94
CA ARG A 354 -43.32 19.06 4.26
C ARG A 354 -43.46 19.94 5.50
N PRO A 355 -44.21 21.06 5.43
CA PRO A 355 -44.53 21.81 6.64
C PRO A 355 -45.46 20.93 7.48
N GLU A 356 -45.14 20.78 8.76
CA GLU A 356 -46.09 20.29 9.75
C GLU A 356 -47.31 21.22 9.72
N THR A 357 -48.44 20.67 9.31
CA THR A 357 -49.73 21.32 9.47
C THR A 357 -50.10 21.15 10.93
N GLY A 358 -50.11 22.26 11.67
CA GLY A 358 -50.58 22.31 13.05
C GLY A 358 -52.04 21.87 13.11
N SER A 359 -52.31 20.83 13.89
CA SER A 359 -53.65 20.54 14.41
C SER A 359 -53.75 21.20 15.77
N ASN A 360 -54.42 22.36 15.80
CA ASN A 360 -54.83 23.05 17.02
C ASN A 360 -56.31 22.69 17.23
N ASP A 361 -56.58 21.56 17.88
CA ASP A 361 -57.93 21.17 18.26
C ASP A 361 -58.23 21.64 19.69
N ALA A 362 -59.04 22.69 19.79
CA ALA A 362 -59.90 22.94 20.93
C ALA A 362 -61.14 23.71 20.46
N PRO A 363 -62.36 23.22 20.73
CA PRO A 363 -63.52 24.07 20.84
C PRO A 363 -64.05 24.05 22.28
N GLU A 364 -64.04 25.23 22.88
CA GLU A 364 -64.76 25.57 24.09
C GLU A 364 -66.21 25.97 23.70
N ALA A 365 -67.22 25.30 24.24
CA ALA A 365 -68.59 25.81 24.28
C ALA A 365 -69.32 25.31 25.53
N ALA A 366 -69.94 26.28 26.19
CA ALA A 366 -70.46 26.30 27.55
C ALA A 366 -71.73 25.44 27.82
N PRO A 367 -72.14 25.27 29.10
CA PRO A 367 -73.23 24.38 29.49
C PRO A 367 -74.57 25.10 29.62
N GLU A 368 -75.67 24.42 29.30
CA GLU A 368 -77.01 24.75 29.80
C GLU A 368 -77.83 23.47 30.02
N VAL A 369 -78.58 23.47 31.13
CA VAL A 369 -79.34 22.38 31.78
C VAL A 369 -80.81 22.85 31.84
N PRO A 370 -81.84 22.06 32.23
CA PRO A 370 -82.39 20.79 31.74
C PRO A 370 -83.89 20.93 31.29
N LYS A 371 -84.55 19.84 30.87
CA LYS A 371 -85.88 19.42 31.39
C LYS A 371 -86.34 18.02 30.95
N GLU A 372 -87.02 17.39 31.90
CA GLU A 372 -87.84 16.17 31.96
C GLU A 372 -88.48 15.67 30.65
N GLU A 373 -88.49 14.35 30.41
CA GLU A 373 -89.47 13.37 30.91
C GLU A 373 -88.88 11.95 30.92
#